data_AF-H0GA19-F1
#
_entry.id   AF-H0GA19-F1
#
_cell.length_a   1.000
_cell.length_b   1.000
_cell.length_c   1.000
_cell.angle_alpha   90.00
_cell.angle_beta   90.00
_cell.angle_gamma   90.00
#
_symmetry.space_group_name_H-M   'P 1'
#
loop_
_entity.id
_entity.type
_entity.pdbx_description
1 polymer ?
#
loop_
_entity_poly.entity_id
_entity_poly.type
_entity_poly.pdbx_seq_one_letter_code
_entity_poly.pdbx_strand_id
1 'polypeptide(L)'
;MTYFSRFAFAACVALVTAGAARAQDAAAPAGLAIELNEIAPSEKGCKLTFVAGNALAQSLSKVSFEFVLFDQKGLVERMAVLDFRDLPAGKTKVRQFDLPGTKCEAVKSVLINDAPTCVGEGVDKSACMTDLKTGSKSAVELKG
;
A
#
# COMPACT_ATOMS: atom_id res chain seq x y z
N MET A 1 1.27 41.26 81.39
CA MET A 1 0.49 40.06 81.01
C MET A 1 1.00 39.60 79.66
N THR A 2 1.31 38.31 79.57
CA THR A 2 2.13 37.53 78.63
C THR A 2 1.77 37.57 77.12
N TYR A 3 2.83 37.55 76.29
CA TYR A 3 3.09 36.80 75.03
C TYR A 3 2.07 36.75 73.87
N PHE A 4 2.50 37.06 72.62
CA PHE A 4 3.00 36.07 71.63
C PHE A 4 3.39 36.73 70.28
N SER A 5 4.52 36.27 69.73
CA SER A 5 5.08 36.59 68.41
C SER A 5 4.36 35.86 67.27
N ARG A 6 4.38 36.40 66.03
CA ARG A 6 4.44 35.59 64.77
C ARG A 6 4.71 36.41 63.49
N PHE A 7 5.79 36.03 62.81
CA PHE A 7 6.16 36.29 61.42
C PHE A 7 5.09 35.83 60.41
N ALA A 8 5.00 36.47 59.23
CA ALA A 8 4.68 35.77 57.97
C ALA A 8 5.12 36.57 56.72
N PHE A 9 6.03 35.95 55.97
CA PHE A 9 6.54 36.28 54.64
C PHE A 9 5.44 36.03 53.58
N ALA A 10 5.24 36.93 52.60
CA ALA A 10 4.33 36.71 51.48
C ALA A 10 5.13 36.47 50.19
N ALA A 11 5.09 35.24 49.67
CA ALA A 11 5.72 34.83 48.42
C ALA A 11 4.68 34.81 47.27
N CYS A 12 4.94 35.55 46.19
CA CYS A 12 4.16 35.51 44.95
C CYS A 12 4.61 34.32 44.07
N VAL A 13 3.70 33.41 43.77
CA VAL A 13 3.91 32.25 42.87
C VAL A 13 3.47 32.65 41.45
N ALA A 14 4.39 32.61 40.49
CA ALA A 14 4.09 32.76 39.07
C ALA A 14 3.72 31.40 38.46
N LEU A 15 2.48 31.25 37.97
CA LEU A 15 2.06 30.07 37.20
C LEU A 15 2.45 30.24 35.73
N VAL A 16 3.41 29.44 35.25
CA VAL A 16 3.70 29.25 33.83
C VAL A 16 2.86 28.07 33.34
N THR A 17 1.79 28.33 32.60
CA THR A 17 1.02 27.29 31.91
C THR A 17 1.72 26.93 30.61
N ALA A 18 2.53 25.87 30.62
CA ALA A 18 3.08 25.27 29.41
C ALA A 18 1.98 24.53 28.65
N GLY A 19 1.51 25.09 27.53
CA GLY A 19 0.61 24.42 26.60
C GLY A 19 1.31 23.25 25.92
N ALA A 20 0.85 22.03 26.16
CA ALA A 20 1.30 20.84 25.45
C ALA A 20 0.77 20.88 24.00
N ALA A 21 1.64 21.21 23.04
CA ALA A 21 1.36 21.01 21.63
C ALA A 21 1.30 19.50 21.34
N ARG A 22 0.09 18.99 21.07
CA ARG A 22 -0.11 17.62 20.56
C ARG A 22 0.21 17.63 19.07
N ALA A 23 1.38 17.13 18.69
CA ALA A 23 1.63 16.75 17.30
C ALA A 23 0.72 15.57 16.96
N GLN A 24 -0.27 15.78 16.09
CA GLN A 24 -1.02 14.68 15.50
C GLN A 24 -0.14 14.09 14.41
N ASP A 25 0.55 13.00 14.71
CA ASP A 25 1.10 12.12 13.69
C ASP A 25 -0.08 11.61 12.85
N ALA A 26 -0.32 12.28 11.72
CA ALA A 26 -1.17 11.73 10.68
C ALA A 26 -0.55 10.39 10.28
N ALA A 27 -1.18 9.28 10.67
CA ALA A 27 -0.76 7.96 10.23
C ALA A 27 -0.60 8.00 8.70
N ALA A 28 0.56 7.55 8.21
CA ALA A 28 0.82 7.56 6.78
C ALA A 28 -0.32 6.84 6.04
N PRO A 29 -0.74 7.34 4.87
CA PRO A 29 -1.80 6.70 4.10
C PRO A 29 -1.49 5.21 3.93
N ALA A 30 -2.43 4.39 4.40
CA ALA A 30 -2.34 2.94 4.45
C ALA A 30 -3.08 2.39 3.24
N GLY A 31 -2.37 1.69 2.37
CA GLY A 31 -2.89 1.14 1.12
C GLY A 31 -2.27 -0.21 0.79
N LEU A 32 -2.50 -0.65 -0.45
CA LEU A 32 -1.83 -1.84 -0.97
C LEU A 32 -0.48 -1.46 -1.61
N ALA A 33 0.46 -2.38 -1.58
CA ALA A 33 1.73 -2.26 -2.28
C ALA A 33 1.88 -3.44 -3.24
N ILE A 34 2.03 -3.17 -4.54
CA ILE A 34 2.19 -4.20 -5.58
C ILE A 34 3.53 -3.99 -6.27
N GLU A 35 4.43 -4.95 -6.14
CA GLU A 35 5.75 -4.94 -6.78
C GLU A 35 5.80 -6.01 -7.87
N LEU A 36 6.15 -5.64 -9.10
CA LEU A 36 6.59 -6.59 -10.12
C LEU A 36 8.01 -7.05 -9.77
N ASN A 37 8.13 -8.27 -9.27
CA ASN A 37 9.39 -8.81 -8.77
C ASN A 37 10.22 -9.42 -9.90
N GLU A 38 9.56 -10.16 -10.79
CA GLU A 38 10.22 -10.85 -11.90
C GLU A 38 9.26 -11.00 -13.09
N ILE A 39 9.82 -10.98 -14.29
CA ILE A 39 9.17 -11.43 -15.51
C ILE A 39 10.09 -12.45 -16.19
N ALA A 40 9.58 -13.64 -16.46
CA ALA A 40 10.40 -14.75 -16.97
C ALA A 40 9.63 -15.61 -17.98
N PRO A 41 10.28 -16.11 -19.04
CA PRO A 41 9.67 -17.09 -19.93
C PRO A 41 9.16 -18.33 -19.18
N SER A 42 8.12 -18.95 -19.71
CA SER A 42 7.54 -20.21 -19.26
C SER A 42 7.02 -21.00 -20.46
N GLU A 43 6.68 -22.28 -20.25
CA GLU A 43 6.09 -23.12 -21.29
C GLU A 43 4.77 -22.54 -21.84
N LYS A 44 4.02 -21.80 -21.02
CA LYS A 44 2.72 -21.24 -21.42
C LYS A 44 2.85 -19.87 -22.10
N GLY A 45 3.95 -19.17 -21.90
CA GLY A 45 4.13 -17.77 -22.31
C GLY A 45 4.93 -17.03 -21.26
N CYS A 46 4.48 -15.83 -20.88
CA CYS A 46 5.22 -15.01 -19.94
C CYS A 46 4.74 -15.16 -18.51
N LYS A 47 5.63 -15.54 -17.59
CA LYS A 47 5.33 -15.66 -16.16
C LYS A 47 5.71 -14.39 -15.43
N LEU A 48 4.76 -13.81 -14.71
CA LEU A 48 4.93 -12.61 -13.90
C LEU A 48 4.89 -13.00 -12.44
N THR A 49 5.92 -12.64 -11.67
CA THR A 49 5.97 -12.79 -10.22
C THR A 49 5.72 -11.44 -9.56
N PHE A 50 4.71 -11.35 -8.71
CA PHE A 50 4.38 -10.16 -7.94
C PHE A 50 4.57 -10.40 -6.44
N VAL A 51 5.00 -9.35 -5.74
CA VAL A 51 4.96 -9.27 -4.28
C VAL A 51 3.88 -8.25 -3.90
N ALA A 52 2.86 -8.68 -3.18
CA ALA A 52 1.73 -7.87 -2.77
C ALA A 52 1.68 -7.71 -1.25
N GLY A 53 1.72 -6.49 -0.75
CA GLY A 53 1.58 -6.13 0.65
C GLY A 53 0.24 -5.46 0.93
N ASN A 54 -0.39 -5.80 2.06
CA ASN A 54 -1.59 -5.13 2.55
C ASN A 54 -1.25 -4.33 3.82
N ALA A 55 -1.19 -3.00 3.70
CA ALA A 55 -1.01 -2.11 4.85
C ALA A 55 -2.35 -1.58 5.41
N LEU A 56 -3.49 -1.96 4.83
CA LEU A 56 -4.82 -1.66 5.38
C LEU A 56 -4.97 -2.31 6.76
N ALA A 57 -5.83 -1.73 7.60
CA ALA A 57 -6.17 -2.31 8.90
C ALA A 57 -6.98 -3.62 8.75
N GLN A 58 -7.72 -3.76 7.66
CA GLN A 58 -8.60 -4.88 7.38
C GLN A 58 -7.94 -5.92 6.45
N SER A 59 -8.35 -7.17 6.62
CA SER A 59 -7.96 -8.26 5.73
C SER A 59 -8.84 -8.26 4.48
N LEU A 60 -8.23 -8.47 3.33
CA LEU A 60 -8.94 -8.72 2.08
C LEU A 60 -9.14 -10.23 1.92
N SER A 61 -10.39 -10.67 1.86
CA SER A 61 -10.74 -12.07 1.54
C SER A 61 -10.59 -12.35 0.04
N LYS A 62 -10.70 -11.32 -0.82
CA LYS A 62 -10.40 -11.41 -2.24
C LYS A 62 -9.99 -10.06 -2.82
N VAL A 63 -8.93 -10.04 -3.63
CA VAL A 63 -8.55 -8.88 -4.44
C VAL A 63 -8.06 -9.32 -5.82
N SER A 64 -8.43 -8.55 -6.84
CA SER A 64 -7.93 -8.71 -8.20
C SER A 64 -7.65 -7.36 -8.82
N PHE A 65 -6.61 -7.27 -9.65
CA PHE A 65 -6.27 -6.06 -10.38
C PHE A 65 -6.38 -6.29 -11.88
N GLU A 66 -6.88 -5.29 -12.60
CA GLU A 66 -6.80 -5.23 -14.04
C GLU A 66 -5.44 -4.65 -14.45
N PHE A 67 -4.66 -5.43 -15.16
CA PHE A 67 -3.37 -5.04 -15.70
C PHE A 67 -3.46 -4.78 -17.21
N VAL A 68 -2.75 -3.75 -17.66
CA VAL A 68 -2.50 -3.45 -19.06
C VAL A 68 -1.01 -3.62 -19.34
N LEU A 69 -0.68 -4.47 -20.30
CA LEU A 69 0.68 -4.67 -20.77
C LEU A 69 0.89 -3.85 -22.03
N PHE A 70 1.97 -3.08 -22.06
CA PHE A 70 2.37 -2.30 -23.21
C PHE A 70 3.57 -2.93 -23.90
N ASP A 71 3.55 -2.93 -25.23
CA ASP A 71 4.64 -3.43 -26.05
C ASP A 71 5.83 -2.46 -26.09
N GLN A 72 6.89 -2.85 -26.80
CA GLN A 72 8.09 -2.01 -26.99
C GLN A 72 7.81 -0.65 -27.66
N LYS A 73 6.72 -0.55 -28.43
CA LYS A 73 6.27 0.69 -29.08
C LYS A 73 5.37 1.53 -28.18
N GLY A 74 4.98 1.02 -27.00
CA GLY A 74 4.05 1.66 -26.08
C GLY A 74 2.58 1.46 -26.46
N LEU A 75 2.27 0.50 -27.34
CA LEU A 75 0.90 0.12 -27.68
C LEU A 75 0.39 -0.94 -26.71
N VAL A 76 -0.92 -1.02 -26.52
CA VAL A 76 -1.52 -2.07 -25.69
C VAL A 76 -1.31 -3.42 -26.38
N GLU A 77 -0.55 -4.30 -25.72
CA GLU A 77 -0.34 -5.69 -26.12
C GLU A 77 -1.47 -6.58 -25.59
N ARG A 78 -1.86 -6.36 -24.33
CA ARG A 78 -2.84 -7.20 -23.63
C ARG A 78 -3.43 -6.49 -22.42
N MET A 79 -4.68 -6.80 -22.11
CA MET A 79 -5.30 -6.55 -20.81
C MET A 79 -5.58 -7.89 -20.10
N ALA A 80 -5.38 -7.95 -18.79
CA ALA A 80 -5.62 -9.15 -17.99
C ALA A 80 -6.04 -8.80 -16.57
N VAL A 81 -7.08 -9.45 -16.06
CA VAL A 81 -7.43 -9.39 -14.63
C VAL A 81 -6.73 -10.53 -13.91
N LEU A 82 -5.88 -10.19 -12.94
CA LEU A 82 -5.11 -11.15 -12.16
C LEU A 82 -5.68 -11.26 -10.75
N ASP A 83 -6.05 -12.46 -10.33
CA ASP A 83 -6.64 -12.75 -9.01
C ASP A 83 -5.53 -12.96 -7.96
N PHE A 84 -5.31 -11.95 -7.12
CA PHE A 84 -4.33 -11.99 -6.03
C PHE A 84 -4.85 -12.74 -4.80
N ARG A 85 -6.11 -13.20 -4.84
CA ARG A 85 -6.79 -13.97 -3.80
C ARG A 85 -6.86 -13.16 -2.50
N ASP A 86 -6.74 -13.83 -1.36
CA ASP A 86 -6.78 -13.19 -0.06
C ASP A 86 -5.43 -12.48 0.25
N LEU A 87 -5.51 -11.29 0.83
CA LEU A 87 -4.39 -10.53 1.38
C LEU A 87 -4.73 -10.11 2.82
N PRO A 88 -4.30 -10.89 3.83
CA PRO A 88 -4.54 -10.56 5.23
C PRO A 88 -3.85 -9.25 5.65
N ALA A 89 -4.45 -8.54 6.61
CA ALA A 89 -3.93 -7.27 7.12
C ALA A 89 -2.47 -7.41 7.61
N GLY A 90 -1.63 -6.46 7.23
CA GLY A 90 -0.21 -6.42 7.60
C GLY A 90 0.63 -7.56 7.03
N LYS A 91 0.12 -8.35 6.07
CA LYS A 91 0.85 -9.45 5.45
C LYS A 91 1.32 -9.10 4.04
N THR A 92 2.39 -9.76 3.64
CA THR A 92 2.91 -9.76 2.28
C THR A 92 2.75 -11.15 1.69
N LYS A 93 2.35 -11.24 0.41
CA LYS A 93 2.22 -12.49 -0.32
C LYS A 93 2.88 -12.40 -1.69
N VAL A 94 3.44 -13.52 -2.13
CA VAL A 94 3.93 -13.68 -3.50
C VAL A 94 2.85 -14.34 -4.34
N ARG A 95 2.67 -13.86 -5.57
CA ARG A 95 1.77 -14.42 -6.58
C ARG A 95 2.48 -14.55 -7.91
N GLN A 96 2.18 -15.64 -8.61
CA GLN A 96 2.69 -15.89 -9.94
C GLN A 96 1.53 -16.09 -10.90
N PHE A 97 1.65 -15.50 -12.08
CA PHE A 97 0.66 -15.61 -13.14
C PHE A 97 1.36 -15.90 -14.45
N ASP A 98 0.94 -16.96 -15.13
CA ASP A 98 1.31 -17.18 -16.52
C ASP A 98 0.36 -16.41 -17.42
N LEU A 99 0.90 -15.64 -18.36
CA LEU A 99 0.16 -14.98 -19.44
C LEU A 99 0.34 -15.78 -20.72
N PRO A 100 -0.64 -16.60 -21.12
CA PRO A 100 -0.45 -17.53 -22.21
C PRO A 100 -0.23 -16.81 -23.55
N GLY A 101 0.76 -17.23 -24.32
CA GLY A 101 1.08 -16.64 -25.63
C GLY A 101 1.70 -15.23 -25.61
N THR A 102 1.92 -14.62 -24.43
CA THR A 102 2.72 -13.38 -24.33
C THR A 102 4.20 -13.73 -24.34
N LYS A 103 5.00 -13.03 -25.15
CA LYS A 103 6.47 -13.09 -25.10
C LYS A 103 6.97 -12.08 -24.07
N CYS A 104 7.82 -12.49 -23.14
CA CYS A 104 8.28 -11.58 -22.09
C CYS A 104 9.08 -10.40 -22.64
N GLU A 105 9.84 -10.64 -23.71
CA GLU A 105 10.66 -9.61 -24.38
C GLU A 105 9.81 -8.56 -25.09
N ALA A 106 8.54 -8.86 -25.38
CA ALA A 106 7.61 -7.90 -25.97
C ALA A 106 7.10 -6.89 -24.94
N VAL A 107 7.14 -7.20 -23.64
CA VAL A 107 6.57 -6.37 -22.58
C VAL A 107 7.55 -5.27 -22.19
N LYS A 108 7.17 -4.01 -22.40
CA LYS A 108 7.95 -2.84 -22.02
C LYS A 108 7.61 -2.32 -20.64
N SER A 109 6.31 -2.22 -20.35
CA SER A 109 5.80 -1.78 -19.07
C SER A 109 4.43 -2.39 -18.80
N VAL A 110 4.08 -2.44 -17.54
CA VAL A 110 2.78 -2.89 -17.05
C VAL A 110 2.12 -1.75 -16.28
N LEU A 111 0.81 -1.62 -16.40
CA LEU A 111 -0.03 -0.66 -15.67
C LEU A 111 -1.11 -1.41 -14.90
N ILE A 112 -1.35 -1.06 -13.65
CA ILE A 112 -2.60 -1.40 -12.95
C ILE A 112 -3.62 -0.32 -13.33
N ASN A 113 -4.70 -0.72 -13.99
CA ASN A 113 -5.75 0.19 -14.45
C ASN A 113 -6.90 0.30 -13.44
N ASP A 114 -7.24 -0.80 -12.77
CA ASP A 114 -8.33 -0.86 -11.80
C ASP A 114 -8.17 -2.07 -10.84
N ALA A 115 -8.99 -2.13 -9.79
CA ALA A 115 -9.17 -3.30 -8.92
C ALA A 115 -10.61 -3.82 -8.98
N PRO A 116 -11.00 -4.60 -10.02
CA PRO A 116 -12.38 -5.06 -10.20
C PRO A 116 -12.95 -5.86 -9.02
N THR A 117 -12.07 -6.44 -8.19
CA THR A 117 -12.45 -7.09 -6.93
C THR A 117 -11.62 -6.50 -5.81
N CYS A 118 -12.31 -5.98 -4.79
CA CYS A 118 -11.75 -5.55 -3.53
C CYS A 118 -12.73 -5.91 -2.41
N VAL A 119 -12.53 -7.05 -1.76
CA VAL A 119 -13.49 -7.63 -0.81
C VAL A 119 -12.81 -7.93 0.51
N GLY A 120 -13.38 -7.40 1.59
CA GLY A 120 -13.02 -7.64 2.97
C GLY A 120 -14.13 -7.12 3.89
N GLU A 121 -14.20 -7.62 5.11
CA GLU A 121 -15.16 -7.12 6.09
C GLU A 121 -14.82 -5.67 6.46
N GLY A 122 -15.79 -4.75 6.29
CA GLY A 122 -15.58 -3.33 6.54
C GLY A 122 -14.64 -2.62 5.56
N VAL A 123 -14.37 -3.22 4.39
CA VAL A 123 -13.52 -2.63 3.34
C VAL A 123 -14.39 -1.95 2.28
N ASP A 124 -14.10 -0.68 2.00
CA ASP A 124 -14.70 0.03 0.87
C ASP A 124 -14.12 -0.48 -0.46
N LYS A 125 -14.93 -0.50 -1.53
CA LYS A 125 -14.49 -0.99 -2.85
C LYS A 125 -13.28 -0.23 -3.40
N SER A 126 -13.18 1.07 -3.12
CA SER A 126 -12.07 1.92 -3.58
C SER A 126 -10.76 1.66 -2.81
N ALA A 127 -10.81 1.00 -1.65
CA ALA A 127 -9.65 0.88 -0.76
C ALA A 127 -8.45 0.15 -1.39
N CYS A 128 -8.67 -0.71 -2.39
CA CYS A 128 -7.59 -1.41 -3.07
C CYS A 128 -6.82 -0.52 -4.07
N MET A 129 -7.42 0.60 -4.50
CA MET A 129 -6.81 1.57 -5.41
C MET A 129 -6.37 2.85 -4.70
N THR A 130 -7.05 3.24 -3.62
CA THR A 130 -6.65 4.38 -2.78
C THR A 130 -5.28 4.14 -2.17
N ASP A 131 -4.37 5.09 -2.37
CA ASP A 131 -2.98 5.05 -1.90
C ASP A 131 -2.20 3.79 -2.34
N LEU A 132 -2.60 3.19 -3.49
CA LEU A 132 -1.90 2.08 -4.09
C LEU A 132 -0.46 2.48 -4.44
N LYS A 133 0.50 1.73 -3.94
CA LYS A 133 1.92 1.89 -4.25
C LYS A 133 2.34 0.82 -5.25
N THR A 134 2.95 1.23 -6.35
CA THR A 134 3.54 0.30 -7.31
C THR A 134 5.06 0.36 -7.27
N GLY A 135 5.70 -0.76 -7.61
CA GLY A 135 7.14 -0.84 -7.74
C GLY A 135 7.56 -1.95 -8.70
N SER A 136 8.81 -1.94 -9.12
CA SER A 136 9.38 -3.03 -9.90
C SER A 136 10.82 -3.28 -9.49
N LYS A 137 11.21 -4.55 -9.45
CA LYS A 137 12.60 -5.01 -9.39
C LYS A 137 13.12 -5.55 -10.72
N SER A 138 12.23 -5.65 -11.71
CA SER A 138 12.56 -6.00 -13.09
C SER A 138 12.93 -4.74 -13.89
N ALA A 139 13.52 -4.94 -15.07
CA ALA A 139 13.67 -3.87 -16.06
C ALA A 139 12.32 -3.39 -16.63
N VAL A 140 11.28 -4.22 -16.53
CA VAL A 140 9.91 -3.85 -16.90
C VAL A 140 9.31 -3.01 -15.79
N GLU A 141 8.88 -1.78 -16.10
CA GLU A 141 8.25 -0.88 -15.13
C GLU A 141 6.84 -1.35 -14.77
N LEU A 142 6.43 -1.12 -13.51
CA LEU A 142 5.04 -1.26 -13.06
C LEU A 142 4.48 0.10 -12.62
N LYS A 143 3.43 0.53 -13.31
CA LYS A 143 2.69 1.77 -13.09
C LYS A 143 1.36 1.45 -12.39
N GLY A 144 0.83 2.42 -11.67
CA GLY A 144 -0.49 2.35 -11.03
C GLY A 144 -1.20 3.69 -11.10
#